data_AF-A0A2V6SUA6-F1
#
_entry.id   AF-A0A2V6SUA6-F1
#
_cell.length_a   1.000
_cell.length_b   1.000
_cell.length_c   1.000
_cell.angle_alpha   90.00
_cell.angle_beta   90.00
_cell.angle_gamma   90.00
#
_symmetry.space_group_name_H-M   'P 1'
#
loop_
_entity.id
_entity.type
_entity.pdbx_description
1 polymer ?
#
loop_
_entity_poly.entity_id
_entity_poly.type
_entity_poly.pdbx_seq_one_letter_code
_entity_poly.pdbx_strand_id
1 'polypeptide(L)'
;MKPETPRFWVWAFVIVQLVGLGIDVVWHGLLHPDFEPQTFDEMVRHLGTVHLPLYLGVAGLLVSTAWAALAHARRSGIGRAPFLAAAGAIVQAIGEAWHAYSHLAMRPNPTPELVGFVGLMVAIIATFIAGRGTRRSRVDGFGDDGGRGIHSRGPATSPARGGRGRL
;
A
#
# COMPACT_ATOMS: atom_id res chain seq x y z
N MET A 1 -15.05 -12.78 -7.79
CA MET A 1 -14.27 -11.52 -7.66
C MET A 1 -12.80 -11.89 -7.83
N LYS A 2 -12.13 -11.42 -8.90
CA LYS A 2 -10.73 -11.81 -9.15
C LYS A 2 -9.79 -10.90 -8.32
N PRO A 3 -8.84 -11.44 -7.55
CA PRO A 3 -7.92 -10.67 -6.72
C PRO A 3 -6.82 -10.04 -7.58
N GLU A 4 -7.17 -9.09 -8.46
CA GLU A 4 -6.28 -8.67 -9.56
C GLU A 4 -5.56 -7.35 -9.28
N THR A 5 -5.66 -6.78 -8.07
CA THR A 5 -4.95 -5.53 -7.76
C THR A 5 -4.11 -5.63 -6.48
N PRO A 6 -2.82 -5.28 -6.51
CA PRO A 6 -1.95 -5.25 -5.32
C PRO A 6 -2.54 -4.44 -4.15
N ARG A 7 -3.34 -3.44 -4.48
CA ARG A 7 -4.04 -2.59 -3.51
C ARG A 7 -5.10 -3.32 -2.69
N PHE A 8 -5.78 -4.31 -3.28
CA PHE A 8 -6.72 -5.14 -2.53
C PHE A 8 -5.98 -5.88 -1.40
N TRP A 9 -4.86 -6.51 -1.74
CA TRP A 9 -4.04 -7.24 -0.78
C TRP A 9 -3.42 -6.33 0.29
N VAL A 10 -2.96 -5.13 -0.09
CA VAL A 10 -2.50 -4.13 0.89
C VAL A 10 -3.58 -3.86 1.94
N TRP A 11 -4.82 -3.58 1.53
CA TRP A 11 -5.91 -3.33 2.49
C TRP A 11 -6.33 -4.58 3.26
N ALA A 12 -6.32 -5.76 2.63
CA ALA A 12 -6.60 -7.01 3.32
C ALA A 12 -5.61 -7.23 4.47
N PHE A 13 -4.32 -7.02 4.24
CA PHE A 13 -3.31 -7.17 5.28
C PHE A 13 -3.29 -6.01 6.29
N VAL A 14 -3.72 -4.80 5.92
CA VAL A 14 -4.00 -3.74 6.91
C VAL A 14 -5.13 -4.19 7.85
N ILE A 15 -6.21 -4.77 7.33
CA ILE A 15 -7.32 -5.28 8.15
C ILE A 15 -6.84 -6.40 9.09
N VAL A 16 -6.03 -7.34 8.59
CA VAL A 16 -5.43 -8.40 9.42
C VAL A 16 -4.65 -7.80 10.59
N GLN A 17 -3.89 -6.72 10.38
CA GLN A 17 -3.16 -6.04 11.45
C GLN A 17 -4.08 -5.35 12.44
N LEU A 18 -5.15 -4.69 11.96
CA LEU A 18 -6.14 -4.07 12.86
C LEU A 18 -6.84 -5.12 13.73
N VAL A 19 -7.15 -6.29 13.17
CA VAL A 19 -7.67 -7.42 13.93
C VAL A 19 -6.63 -7.92 14.94
N GLY A 20 -5.36 -8.05 14.54
CA GLY A 20 -4.26 -8.41 15.44
C GLY A 20 -4.09 -7.44 16.61
N LEU A 21 -4.13 -6.13 16.34
CA LEU A 21 -4.09 -5.09 17.38
C LEU A 21 -5.29 -5.19 18.32
N GLY A 22 -6.48 -5.48 17.79
CA GLY A 22 -7.66 -5.72 18.61
C GLY A 22 -7.50 -6.93 19.53
N ILE A 23 -6.95 -8.04 19.01
CA ILE A 23 -6.63 -9.24 19.80
C ILE A 23 -5.62 -8.89 20.90
N ASP A 24 -4.54 -8.19 20.54
CA ASP A 24 -3.48 -7.78 21.46
C ASP A 24 -4.01 -6.94 22.64
N VAL A 25 -4.76 -5.87 22.32
CA VAL A 25 -5.37 -4.98 23.32
C VAL A 25 -6.36 -5.72 24.21
N VAL A 26 -7.20 -6.61 23.65
CA VAL A 26 -8.15 -7.40 24.45
C VAL A 26 -7.40 -8.40 25.33
N TRP A 27 -6.38 -9.07 24.80
CA TRP A 27 -5.61 -10.06 25.52
C TRP A 27 -4.85 -9.45 26.70
N HIS A 28 -4.04 -8.42 26.44
CA HIS A 28 -3.24 -7.75 27.48
C HIS A 28 -4.08 -6.82 28.37
N GLY A 29 -5.06 -6.12 27.83
CA GLY A 29 -5.82 -5.13 28.60
C GLY A 29 -6.96 -5.71 29.42
N LEU A 30 -7.61 -6.78 28.93
CA LEU A 30 -8.87 -7.27 29.53
C LEU A 30 -8.76 -8.69 30.07
N LEU A 31 -8.09 -9.60 29.36
CA LEU A 31 -8.10 -11.02 29.70
C LEU A 31 -6.93 -11.43 30.60
N HIS A 32 -5.74 -10.89 30.38
CA HIS A 32 -4.50 -11.30 31.02
C HIS A 32 -3.57 -10.11 31.34
N PRO A 33 -4.01 -9.14 32.18
CA PRO A 33 -3.26 -7.91 32.46
C PRO A 33 -1.94 -8.13 33.21
N ASP A 34 -1.87 -9.17 34.04
CA ASP A 34 -0.68 -9.49 34.83
C ASP A 34 0.17 -10.59 34.18
N PHE A 35 -0.11 -10.96 32.93
CA PHE A 35 0.64 -12.01 32.25
C PHE A 35 2.01 -11.50 31.82
N GLU A 36 3.04 -12.04 32.48
CA GLU A 36 4.44 -11.83 32.14
C GLU A 36 5.10 -13.20 31.90
N PRO A 37 5.49 -13.54 30.66
CA PRO A 37 6.18 -14.79 30.37
C PRO A 37 7.44 -14.92 31.24
N GLN A 38 7.63 -16.07 31.89
CA GLN A 38 8.79 -16.31 32.75
C GLN A 38 9.87 -17.12 32.04
N THR A 39 9.51 -17.76 30.94
CA THR A 39 10.40 -18.63 30.16
C THR A 39 10.37 -18.29 28.68
N PHE A 40 11.44 -18.69 27.98
CA PHE A 40 11.54 -18.54 26.53
C PHE A 40 10.41 -19.28 25.80
N ASP A 41 10.05 -20.49 26.24
CA ASP A 41 9.00 -21.29 25.61
C ASP A 41 7.62 -20.66 25.76
N GLU A 42 7.32 -20.08 26.93
CA GLU A 42 6.11 -19.31 27.16
C GLU A 42 6.07 -18.06 26.27
N MET A 43 7.20 -17.38 26.13
CA MET A 43 7.33 -16.21 25.27
C MET A 43 7.10 -16.56 23.81
N VAL A 44 7.73 -17.62 23.28
CA VAL A 44 7.51 -18.09 21.91
C VAL A 44 6.05 -18.48 21.68
N ARG A 45 5.42 -19.17 22.65
CA ARG A 45 4.00 -19.51 22.57
C ARG A 45 3.13 -18.26 22.55
N HIS A 46 3.45 -17.26 23.36
CA HIS A 46 2.74 -15.97 23.41
C HIS A 46 2.86 -15.21 22.08
N LEU A 47 4.07 -15.09 21.51
CA LEU A 47 4.27 -14.54 20.17
C LEU A 47 3.49 -15.33 19.11
N GLY A 48 3.53 -16.65 19.18
CA GLY A 48 2.89 -17.56 18.24
C GLY A 48 1.36 -17.59 18.31
N THR A 49 0.74 -17.05 19.36
CA THR A 49 -0.72 -17.02 19.51
C THR A 49 -1.28 -15.60 19.45
N VAL A 50 -0.79 -14.70 20.30
CA VAL A 50 -1.34 -13.34 20.46
C VAL A 50 -0.85 -12.43 19.35
N HIS A 51 0.45 -12.46 19.06
CA HIS A 51 1.07 -11.57 18.07
C HIS A 51 1.08 -12.13 16.64
N LEU A 52 0.81 -13.43 16.45
CA LEU A 52 0.86 -14.06 15.14
C LEU A 52 0.00 -13.36 14.07
N PRO A 53 -1.24 -12.89 14.35
CA PRO A 53 -2.00 -12.13 13.37
C PRO A 53 -1.29 -10.85 12.92
N LEU A 54 -0.59 -10.15 13.82
CA LEU A 54 0.21 -8.97 13.48
C LEU A 54 1.35 -9.35 12.56
N TYR A 55 2.11 -10.40 12.86
CA TYR A 55 3.21 -10.86 12.01
C TYR A 55 2.77 -11.23 10.59
N LEU A 56 1.66 -11.95 10.46
CA LEU A 56 1.08 -12.30 9.16
C LEU A 56 0.64 -11.04 8.40
N GLY A 57 0.04 -10.08 9.12
CA GLY A 57 -0.35 -8.79 8.59
C GLY A 57 0.83 -7.97 8.06
N VAL A 58 1.90 -7.85 8.86
CA VAL A 58 3.14 -7.12 8.49
C VAL A 58 3.81 -7.77 7.29
N ALA A 59 4.01 -9.08 7.30
CA ALA A 59 4.63 -9.81 6.20
C ALA A 59 3.82 -9.68 4.90
N GLY A 60 2.50 -9.84 4.99
CA GLY A 60 1.61 -9.68 3.84
C GLY A 60 1.55 -8.25 3.31
N LEU A 61 1.59 -7.24 4.19
CA LEU A 61 1.64 -5.83 3.80
C LEU A 61 2.96 -5.52 3.06
N LEU A 62 4.09 -6.01 3.57
CA LEU A 62 5.40 -5.84 2.94
C LEU A 62 5.42 -6.44 1.53
N VAL A 63 4.97 -7.69 1.37
CA VAL A 63 4.89 -8.36 0.06
C VAL A 63 3.97 -7.59 -0.89
N SER A 64 2.80 -7.16 -0.41
CA SER A 64 1.79 -6.51 -1.26
C SER A 64 2.22 -5.11 -1.71
N THR A 65 2.89 -4.35 -0.84
CA THR A 65 3.42 -3.01 -1.17
C THR A 65 4.64 -3.10 -2.06
N ALA A 66 5.53 -4.06 -1.84
CA ALA A 66 6.66 -4.34 -2.73
C ALA A 66 6.17 -4.73 -4.14
N TRP A 67 5.16 -5.61 -4.22
CA TRP A 67 4.51 -5.94 -5.49
C TRP A 67 3.92 -4.69 -6.15
N ALA A 68 3.21 -3.85 -5.41
CA ALA A 68 2.62 -2.61 -5.93
C ALA A 68 3.68 -1.66 -6.50
N ALA A 69 4.81 -1.49 -5.80
CA ALA A 69 5.93 -0.68 -6.24
C ALA A 69 6.58 -1.24 -7.52
N LEU A 70 6.83 -2.55 -7.57
CA LEU A 70 7.39 -3.21 -8.74
C LEU A 70 6.46 -3.12 -9.96
N ALA A 71 5.16 -3.35 -9.77
CA ALA A 71 4.15 -3.24 -10.82
C ALA A 71 3.96 -1.79 -11.31
N HIS A 72 4.27 -0.79 -10.47
CA HIS A 72 4.29 0.60 -10.85
C HIS A 72 5.54 0.95 -11.68
N ALA A 73 6.72 0.51 -11.23
CA ALA A 73 7.99 0.70 -11.93
C ALA A 73 7.95 0.07 -13.34
N ARG A 74 7.44 -1.16 -13.47
CA ARG A 74 7.33 -1.86 -14.77
C ARG A 74 6.39 -1.18 -15.77
N ARG A 75 5.46 -0.35 -15.30
CA ARG A 75 4.50 0.37 -16.14
C ARG A 75 4.89 1.83 -16.37
N SER A 76 6.10 2.23 -15.98
CA SER A 76 6.58 3.61 -16.05
C SER A 76 5.59 4.61 -15.46
N GLY A 77 4.92 4.21 -14.36
CA GLY A 77 3.90 5.04 -13.74
C GLY A 77 4.49 6.34 -13.20
N ILE A 78 3.72 7.42 -13.28
CA ILE A 78 4.08 8.72 -12.71
C ILE A 78 3.61 8.74 -11.24
N GLY A 79 4.54 8.94 -10.30
CA GLY A 79 4.25 9.12 -8.88
C GLY A 79 5.17 8.34 -7.93
N ARG A 80 5.22 8.78 -6.65
CA ARG A 80 6.07 8.15 -5.61
C ARG A 80 5.30 7.32 -4.59
N ALA A 81 3.98 7.38 -4.60
CA ALA A 81 3.15 6.79 -3.55
C ALA A 81 3.33 5.27 -3.35
N PRO A 82 3.45 4.43 -4.39
CA PRO A 82 3.72 2.99 -4.20
C PRO A 82 5.06 2.71 -3.51
N PHE A 83 6.09 3.51 -3.82
CA PHE A 83 7.41 3.38 -3.19
C PHE A 83 7.39 3.85 -1.74
N LEU A 84 6.67 4.95 -1.44
CA LEU A 84 6.46 5.40 -0.06
C LEU A 84 5.69 4.37 0.77
N ALA A 85 4.70 3.70 0.16
CA ALA A 85 3.97 2.64 0.84
C ALA A 85 4.88 1.45 1.18
N ALA A 86 5.74 1.05 0.24
CA ALA A 86 6.74 0.00 0.48
C ALA A 86 7.77 0.41 1.54
N ALA A 87 8.25 1.65 1.52
CA ALA A 87 9.18 2.16 2.53
C ALA A 87 8.55 2.15 3.94
N GLY A 88 7.29 2.56 4.07
CA GLY A 88 6.54 2.46 5.33
C GLY A 88 6.42 1.02 5.82
N ALA A 89 6.08 0.09 4.92
CA ALA A 89 5.99 -1.34 5.26
C ALA A 89 7.35 -1.95 5.67
N ILE A 90 8.46 -1.49 5.08
CA ILE A 90 9.82 -1.91 5.49
C ILE A 90 10.14 -1.40 6.90
N VAL A 91 9.92 -0.11 7.16
CA VAL A 91 10.12 0.48 8.49
C VAL A 91 9.28 -0.25 9.52
N GLN A 92 8.03 -0.57 9.18
CA GLN A 92 7.16 -1.34 10.04
C GLN A 92 7.72 -2.73 10.34
N ALA A 93 8.15 -3.46 9.30
CA ALA A 93 8.71 -4.80 9.45
C ALA A 93 9.96 -4.80 10.33
N ILE A 94 10.81 -3.76 10.23
CA ILE A 94 11.96 -3.57 11.12
C ILE A 94 11.51 -3.36 12.57
N GLY A 95 10.52 -2.49 12.79
CA GLY A 95 9.94 -2.26 14.12
C GLY A 95 9.39 -3.53 14.75
N GLU A 96 8.61 -4.31 13.98
CA GLU A 96 8.03 -5.56 14.47
C GLU A 96 9.08 -6.64 14.72
N ALA A 97 10.09 -6.77 13.85
CA ALA A 97 11.18 -7.71 14.05
C ALA A 97 11.99 -7.37 15.32
N TRP A 98 12.25 -6.08 15.55
CA TRP A 98 12.90 -5.63 16.77
C TRP A 98 11.97 -5.85 17.99
N HIS A 99 10.68 -5.57 17.89
CA HIS A 99 9.72 -5.82 18.96
C HIS A 99 9.73 -7.30 19.38
N ALA A 100 9.59 -8.21 18.41
CA ALA A 100 9.66 -9.65 18.65
C ALA A 100 11.02 -10.08 19.24
N TYR A 101 12.12 -9.54 18.73
CA TYR A 101 13.44 -9.80 19.30
C TYR A 101 13.57 -9.34 20.76
N SER A 102 13.02 -8.18 21.10
CA SER A 102 13.07 -7.63 22.46
C SER A 102 12.29 -8.51 23.46
N HIS A 103 11.17 -9.08 23.02
CA HIS A 103 10.41 -10.08 23.76
C HIS A 103 11.21 -11.37 23.95
N LEU A 104 11.76 -11.93 22.87
CA LEU A 104 12.58 -13.14 22.93
C LEU A 104 13.85 -12.96 23.78
N ALA A 105 14.37 -11.75 23.86
CA ALA A 105 15.51 -11.38 24.71
C ALA A 105 15.11 -11.08 26.16
N MET A 106 13.83 -11.20 26.53
CA MET A 106 13.27 -10.90 27.86
C MET A 106 13.59 -9.46 28.30
N ARG A 107 13.59 -8.52 27.35
CA ARG A 107 13.88 -7.09 27.56
C ARG A 107 12.87 -6.24 26.79
N PRO A 108 11.59 -6.23 27.21
CA PRO A 108 10.56 -5.50 26.50
C PRO A 108 10.91 -4.01 26.40
N ASN A 109 10.69 -3.45 25.21
CA ASN A 109 10.96 -2.05 24.91
C ASN A 109 9.77 -1.51 24.12
N PRO A 110 9.20 -0.34 24.47
CA PRO A 110 8.10 0.25 23.71
C PRO A 110 8.53 0.92 22.40
N THR A 111 9.82 1.19 22.22
CA THR A 111 10.35 1.91 21.05
C THR A 111 10.11 1.17 19.72
N PRO A 112 10.35 -0.15 19.61
CA PRO A 112 10.11 -0.90 18.38
C PRO A 112 8.64 -0.90 17.94
N GLU A 113 7.71 -0.92 18.89
CA GLU A 113 6.26 -0.83 18.61
C GLU A 113 5.92 0.52 17.94
N LEU A 114 6.44 1.63 18.48
CA LEU A 114 6.26 2.95 17.90
C LEU A 114 6.85 3.04 16.48
N VAL A 115 8.03 2.47 16.25
CA VAL A 115 8.64 2.38 14.91
C VAL A 115 7.75 1.59 13.96
N GLY A 116 7.23 0.45 14.43
CA GLY A 116 6.25 -0.38 13.74
C GLY A 116 5.03 0.43 13.30
N PHE A 117 4.40 1.12 14.26
CA PHE A 117 3.21 1.93 14.06
C PHE A 117 3.42 3.09 13.07
N VAL A 118 4.53 3.82 13.19
CA VAL A 118 4.85 4.91 12.25
C VAL A 118 5.01 4.37 10.82
N GLY A 119 5.69 3.23 10.66
CA GLY A 119 5.81 2.56 9.36
C GLY A 119 4.44 2.19 8.76
N LEU A 120 3.54 1.64 9.58
CA LEU A 120 2.17 1.31 9.17
C LEU A 120 1.40 2.55 8.71
N MET A 121 1.48 3.65 9.47
CA MET A 121 0.80 4.89 9.13
C MET A 121 1.26 5.45 7.79
N VAL A 122 2.58 5.44 7.54
CA VAL A 122 3.14 5.84 6.24
C VAL A 122 2.59 4.95 5.12
N ALA A 123 2.54 3.63 5.32
CA ALA A 123 2.01 2.68 4.32
C ALA A 123 0.53 2.94 3.98
N ILE A 124 -0.29 3.19 5.01
CA ILE A 124 -1.73 3.48 4.86
C ILE A 124 -1.94 4.80 4.14
N ILE A 125 -1.30 5.88 4.59
CA ILE A 125 -1.45 7.22 4.01
C ILE A 125 -1.03 7.22 2.54
N ALA A 126 0.13 6.64 2.24
CA ALA A 126 0.63 6.54 0.86
C ALA A 126 -0.32 5.72 -0.04
N THR A 127 -0.83 4.59 0.45
CA THR A 127 -1.80 3.76 -0.29
C THR A 127 -3.11 4.50 -0.53
N PHE A 128 -3.57 5.27 0.45
CA PHE A 128 -4.79 6.08 0.34
C PHE A 128 -4.64 7.19 -0.69
N ILE A 129 -3.53 7.93 -0.67
CA ILE A 129 -3.21 8.99 -1.65
C ILE A 129 -3.14 8.42 -3.07
N ALA A 130 -2.45 7.29 -3.27
CA ALA A 130 -2.41 6.59 -4.55
C ALA A 130 -3.81 6.24 -5.08
N GLY A 131 -4.75 5.97 -4.17
CA GLY A 131 -6.14 5.70 -4.51
C GLY A 131 -6.95 6.89 -4.97
N ARG A 132 -6.76 8.05 -4.34
CA ARG A 132 -7.50 9.27 -4.71
C ARG A 132 -7.09 9.77 -6.10
N GLY A 133 -5.80 9.71 -6.44
CA GLY A 133 -5.29 10.10 -7.76
C GLY A 133 -5.94 9.30 -8.90
N THR A 134 -6.01 7.97 -8.75
CA THR A 134 -6.64 7.10 -9.76
C THR A 134 -8.14 7.34 -9.94
N ARG A 135 -8.87 7.71 -8.86
CA ARG A 135 -10.30 8.01 -8.95
C ARG A 135 -10.56 9.34 -9.65
N ARG A 136 -9.74 10.36 -9.37
CA ARG A 136 -9.91 11.71 -9.92
C ARG A 136 -9.70 11.73 -11.44
N SER A 137 -8.62 11.12 -11.94
CA SER A 137 -8.37 11.01 -13.38
C SER A 137 -9.46 10.26 -14.14
N ARG A 138 -10.18 9.33 -13.49
CA ARG A 138 -11.30 8.59 -14.13
C ARG A 138 -12.57 9.43 -14.24
N VAL A 139 -12.81 10.32 -13.27
CA VAL A 139 -13.96 11.24 -13.29
C VAL A 139 -13.75 12.34 -14.31
N ASP A 140 -12.53 12.92 -14.34
CA ASP A 140 -12.19 13.98 -15.30
C ASP A 140 -12.22 13.45 -16.75
N GLY A 141 -11.78 12.20 -16.99
CA GLY A 141 -11.86 11.57 -18.31
C GLY A 141 -13.27 11.18 -18.78
N PHE A 142 -14.27 11.13 -17.89
CA PHE A 142 -15.67 10.84 -18.27
C PHE A 142 -16.47 12.13 -18.54
N GLY A 143 -15.94 13.30 -18.18
CA GLY A 143 -16.57 14.60 -18.41
C GLY A 143 -16.28 15.26 -19.77
N ASP A 144 -15.32 14.72 -20.55
CA ASP A 144 -14.81 15.38 -21.76
C ASP A 144 -15.28 14.70 -23.08
N ASP A 145 -16.05 13.62 -23.01
CA ASP A 145 -16.59 12.89 -24.19
C ASP A 145 -17.95 13.43 -24.68
N GLY A 146 -18.38 14.60 -24.18
CA GLY A 146 -19.73 15.15 -24.37
C GLY A 146 -19.91 16.24 -25.41
N GLY A 147 -18.96 16.54 -26.32
CA GLY A 147 -19.19 17.69 -27.20
C GLY A 147 -18.18 18.05 -28.29
N ARG A 148 -17.59 17.09 -29.02
CA ARG A 148 -16.91 17.40 -30.30
C ARG A 148 -17.21 16.41 -31.43
N GLY A 149 -18.47 16.37 -31.84
CA GLY A 149 -18.81 16.45 -33.27
C GLY A 149 -19.30 17.89 -33.47
N ILE A 150 -18.88 18.68 -34.46
CA ILE A 150 -18.80 18.43 -35.90
C ILE A 150 -17.85 19.51 -36.45
N HIS A 151 -16.83 19.13 -37.24
CA HIS A 151 -16.55 19.72 -38.55
C HIS A 151 -15.47 18.90 -39.28
N SER A 152 -15.95 18.04 -40.16
CA SER A 152 -15.45 17.76 -41.52
C SER A 152 -13.94 17.56 -41.76
N ARG A 153 -13.62 16.30 -42.08
CA ARG A 153 -12.46 15.87 -42.89
C ARG A 153 -12.41 16.58 -44.26
N GLY A 154 -11.18 16.83 -44.70
CA GLY A 154 -10.78 16.83 -46.12
C GLY A 154 -9.26 16.98 -46.27
N PRO A 155 -8.51 15.96 -46.73
CA PRO A 155 -7.09 16.09 -47.05
C PRO A 155 -6.85 16.54 -48.49
N ALA A 156 -5.70 17.17 -48.70
CA ALA A 156 -5.24 17.79 -49.95
C ALA A 156 -5.12 16.84 -51.16
N THR A 157 -5.39 17.36 -52.36
CA THR A 157 -4.92 16.81 -53.64
C THR A 157 -4.45 17.91 -54.61
N SER A 158 -3.14 17.89 -54.88
CA SER A 158 -2.33 18.33 -56.04
C SER A 158 -2.46 19.71 -56.73
N PRO A 159 -1.30 20.27 -57.18
CA PRO A 159 -1.21 21.43 -58.07
C PRO A 159 -1.21 21.03 -59.55
N ALA A 160 -1.74 21.91 -60.41
CA ALA A 160 -1.32 22.20 -61.80
C ALA A 160 -2.51 22.60 -62.68
N ARG A 161 -2.60 23.90 -63.01
CA ARG A 161 -3.13 24.32 -64.32
C ARG A 161 -2.54 25.68 -64.69
N GLY A 162 -1.83 25.69 -65.82
CA GLY A 162 -1.07 26.83 -66.31
C GLY A 162 -1.93 28.01 -66.76
N GLY A 163 -1.37 29.21 -66.58
CA GLY A 163 -1.78 30.44 -67.25
C GLY A 163 -0.62 30.97 -68.08
N ARG A 164 -0.69 30.76 -69.40
CA ARG A 164 0.01 31.54 -70.41
C ARG A 164 -0.82 32.81 -70.70
N GLY A 165 -0.17 33.97 -70.72
CA GLY A 165 -0.65 35.24 -71.28
C GLY A 165 0.24 36.38 -70.77
N ARG A 166 1.20 36.89 -71.56
CA ARG A 166 1.10 38.11 -72.40
C ARG A 166 0.56 39.28 -71.57
N LEU A 167 1.29 40.37 -71.31
CA LEU A 167 2.19 41.18 -72.13
C LEU A 167 3.39 41.68 -71.32
#